data_AF-A0A9D9K0F1-F1
#
_entry.id   AF-A0A9D9K0F1-F1
#
_cell.length_a   1.000
_cell.length_b   1.000
_cell.length_c   1.000
_cell.angle_alpha   90.00
_cell.angle_beta   90.00
_cell.angle_gamma   90.00
#
_symmetry.space_group_name_H-M   'P 1'
#
loop_
_entity.id
_entity.type
_entity.pdbx_description
1 polymer ?
#
loop_
_entity_poly.entity_id
_entity_poly.type
_entity_poly.pdbx_seq_one_letter_code
_entity_poly.pdbx_strand_id
1 'polypeptide(L)' 'MSTERQFTRLAASLAFGEHIITFRARDNEGVWSEEVQVTIQVQPYQVFLPLTIR' A
#
# COMPACT_ATOMS: atom_id res chain seq x y z
N MET A 1 -0.55 20.01 3.86
CA MET A 1 -1.43 19.57 2.75
C MET A 1 -0.57 19.49 1.51
N SER A 2 -0.64 18.37 0.79
CA SER A 2 0.19 18.15 -0.40
C SER A 2 -0.62 18.44 -1.66
N THR A 3 0.00 19.10 -2.64
CA THR A 3 -0.52 19.26 -4.00
C THR A 3 0.11 18.26 -4.98
N GLU A 4 0.82 17.25 -4.45
CA GLU A 4 1.47 16.22 -5.25
C GLU A 4 0.45 15.39 -6.02
N ARG A 5 0.73 15.17 -7.31
CA ARG A 5 -0.11 14.32 -8.16
C ARG A 5 0.16 12.84 -7.94
N GLN A 6 1.27 12.51 -7.30
CA GLN A 6 1.70 11.12 -7.09
C GLN A 6 2.37 10.94 -5.73
N PHE A 7 2.01 9.87 -5.05
CA PHE A 7 2.68 9.39 -3.85
C PHE A 7 3.26 8.01 -4.14
N THR A 8 4.56 7.85 -3.94
CA THR A 8 5.26 6.58 -4.16
C THR A 8 5.80 6.06 -2.84
N ARG A 9 5.51 4.79 -2.52
CA ARG A 9 6.04 4.08 -1.37
C ARG A 9 6.54 2.71 -1.82
N LEU A 10 7.69 2.27 -1.33
CA LEU A 10 8.23 0.95 -1.67
C LEU A 10 7.42 -0.12 -0.93
N ALA A 11 6.90 -1.12 -1.66
CA ALA A 11 6.19 -2.25 -1.04
C ALA A 11 7.08 -3.02 -0.04
N ALA A 12 8.40 -3.09 -0.29
CA ALA A 12 9.38 -3.70 0.61
C ALA A 12 9.52 -2.98 1.97
N SER A 13 8.96 -1.77 2.12
CA SER A 13 8.93 -1.06 3.41
C SER A 13 7.70 -1.39 4.26
N LEU A 14 6.78 -2.20 3.74
CA LEU A 14 5.59 -2.64 4.47
C LEU A 14 5.87 -4.00 5.12
N ALA A 15 5.33 -4.19 6.33
CA ALA A 15 5.33 -5.51 6.96
C ALA A 15 4.47 -6.50 6.16
N PHE A 16 4.72 -7.80 6.29
CA PHE A 16 3.82 -8.82 5.74
C PHE A 16 2.44 -8.73 6.39
N GLY A 17 1.38 -8.87 5.59
CA GLY A 17 0.00 -8.80 6.04
C GLY A 17 -0.89 -7.89 5.17
N GLU A 18 -2.09 -7.66 5.67
CA GLU A 18 -3.09 -6.77 5.05
C GLU A 18 -2.78 -5.31 5.38
N HIS A 19 -2.82 -4.46 4.35
CA HIS A 19 -2.77 -3.01 4.51
C HIS A 19 -3.91 -2.36 3.76
N ILE A 20 -4.49 -1.32 4.37
CA ILE A 20 -5.56 -0.53 3.77
C ILE A 20 -5.00 0.86 3.47
N ILE A 21 -5.03 1.24 2.20
CA ILE A 21 -4.67 2.58 1.74
C ILE A 21 -5.94 3.40 1.62
N THR A 22 -6.04 4.48 2.37
CA THR A 22 -7.20 5.40 2.37
C THR A 22 -6.83 6.71 1.70
N PHE A 23 -7.68 7.18 0.79
CA PHE A 23 -7.56 8.48 0.13
C PHE A 23 -8.79 9.35 0.37
N ARG A 24 -8.57 10.64 0.60
CA ARG A 24 -9.59 11.69 0.67
C ARG A 24 -8.99 13.04 0.27
N ALA A 25 -9.80 13.89 -0.35
CA ALA A 25 -9.41 15.25 -0.74
C ALA A 25 -10.09 16.28 0.17
N ARG A 26 -9.41 17.39 0.45
CA ARG A 26 -9.99 18.54 1.17
C ARG A 26 -10.16 19.70 0.20
N ASP A 27 -11.33 20.33 0.18
CA ASP A 27 -11.55 21.56 -0.60
C ASP A 27 -10.95 22.80 0.08
N ASN A 28 -11.15 23.96 -0.54
CA ASN A 28 -10.62 25.25 -0.06
C ASN A 28 -11.40 25.80 1.15
N GLU A 29 -12.63 25.34 1.39
CA GLU A 29 -13.42 25.66 2.59
C GLU A 29 -13.08 24.74 3.78
N GLY A 30 -12.28 23.69 3.54
CA GLY A 30 -11.80 22.79 4.57
C GLY A 30 -12.65 21.53 4.76
N VAL A 31 -13.66 21.32 3.92
CA VAL A 31 -14.50 20.11 3.91
C VAL A 31 -13.75 18.99 3.19
N TRP A 32 -13.85 17.80 3.75
CA TRP A 32 -13.25 16.61 3.16
C TRP A 32 -14.28 15.82 2.35
N SER A 33 -13.83 15.17 1.27
CA SER A 33 -14.61 14.16 0.56
C SER A 33 -14.87 12.91 1.42
N GLU A 34 -15.74 12.03 0.91
CA GLU A 34 -15.79 10.64 1.32
C GLU A 34 -14.44 9.94 1.10
N GLU A 35 -14.24 8.85 1.83
CA GLU A 35 -13.02 8.06 1.77
C GLU A 35 -13.11 6.99 0.69
N VAL A 36 -12.03 6.85 -0.08
CA VAL A 36 -11.84 5.73 -1.01
C VAL A 36 -10.72 4.86 -0.47
N GLN A 37 -10.95 3.56 -0.43
CA GLN A 37 -10.01 2.59 0.14
C GLN A 37 -9.57 1.56 -0.89
N VAL A 38 -8.30 1.16 -0.79
CA VAL A 38 -7.73 0.03 -1.52
C VAL A 38 -7.01 -0.87 -0.54
N THR A 39 -7.34 -2.15 -0.55
CA THR A 39 -6.66 -3.16 0.27
C THR A 39 -5.55 -3.83 -0.54
N ILE A 40 -4.37 -3.95 0.07
CA ILE A 40 -3.23 -4.67 -0.49
C ILE A 40 -2.78 -5.76 0.48
N GLN A 41 -2.34 -6.89 -0.07
CA GLN A 41 -1.78 -8.00 0.69
C GLN A 41 -0.29 -8.11 0.40
N VAL A 42 0.54 -8.01 1.43
CA VAL A 42 1.99 -8.15 1.32
C VAL A 42 2.38 -9.53 1.81
N GLN A 43 2.90 -10.35 0.91
CA GLN A 43 3.27 -11.74 1.19
C GLN A 43 4.77 -11.97 0.97
N PRO A 44 5.39 -12.88 1.74
CA PRO A 44 6.75 -13.29 1.47
C PRO A 44 6.83 -14.04 0.14
N TYR A 45 7.88 -13.79 -0.64
CA TYR A 45 8.17 -14.58 -1.84
C TYR A 45 8.80 -15.91 -1.41
N GLN A 46 8.12 -17.04 -1.66
CA GLN A 46 8.64 -18.36 -1.36
C GLN A 46 9.44 -18.91 -2.55
N VAL A 47 10.74 -19.14 -2.35
CA VAL A 47 11.57 -19.87 -3.31
C VAL A 47 11.61 -21.33 -2.91
N PHE A 48 10.91 -22.19 -3.66
CA PHE A 48 11.09 -23.64 -3.54
C PHE A 48 12.34 -24.03 -4.32
N LEU A 49 13.49 -24.12 -3.64
CA LEU A 49 14.65 -24.77 -4.24
C LEU A 49 14.33 -26.26 -4.39
N PRO A 50 14.53 -26.88 -5.56
CA PRO A 50 14.39 -28.32 -5.70
C PRO A 50 15.36 -28.97 -4.71
N LEU A 51 14.83 -29.79 -3.81
CA LEU A 51 15.62 -30.53 -2.83
C LEU A 51 16.48 -31.54 -3.60
N THR A 52 17.69 -31.15 -4.00
CA THR A 52 18.70 -32.12 -4.43
C THR A 52 19.18 -32.83 -3.18
N ILE A 53 18.60 -33.99 -2.88
CA ILE A 53 19.11 -34.93 -1.89
C ILE A 53 20.52 -35.33 -2.37
N ARG A 54 21.54 -35.10 -1.53
CA ARG A 54 22.92 -35.54 -1.81
C ARG A 54 23.11 -36.98 -1.41
#